data_AF-A0A6N0HSW8-F1
#
_entry.id   AF-A0A6N0HSW8-F1
#
_cell.length_a   1.000
_cell.length_b   1.000
_cell.length_c   1.000
_cell.angle_alpha   90.00
_cell.angle_beta   90.00
_cell.angle_gamma   90.00
#
_symmetry.space_group_name_H-M   'P 1'
#
loop_
_entity.id
_entity.type
_entity.pdbx_description
1 polymer ?
#
loop_
_entity_poly.entity_id
_entity_poly.type
_entity_poly.pdbx_seq_one_letter_code
_entity_poly.pdbx_strand_id
1 'polypeptide(L)'
;MRRASGFTLIELIMVIVILGILAATALPKFVDLSDQAEQASIDGVAGALSSGTAINYAACKADHADCTTVADCDDAAGTMQDIPTGLTYAGTAPDCTVTSASGYSSSYRSIAITDPSP
;
A
#
# COMPACT_ATOMS: atom_id res chain seq x y z
N MET A 1 16.73 58.67 8.58
CA MET A 1 17.54 57.44 8.69
C MET A 1 16.63 56.33 9.19
N ARG A 2 16.40 55.28 8.38
CA ARG A 2 15.59 54.12 8.79
C ARG A 2 16.49 53.23 9.65
N ARG A 3 16.17 53.02 10.93
CA ARG A 3 16.87 52.05 11.77
C ARG A 3 16.59 50.67 11.19
N ALA A 4 17.62 49.99 10.68
CA ALA A 4 17.56 48.56 10.46
C ALA A 4 17.47 47.90 11.84
N SER A 5 16.31 47.33 12.16
CA SER A 5 16.15 46.47 13.32
C SER A 5 16.91 45.18 13.03
N GLY A 6 18.10 45.04 13.60
CA GLY A 6 18.84 43.78 13.56
C GLY A 6 18.14 42.72 14.41
N PHE A 7 18.20 41.47 13.96
CA PHE A 7 17.71 40.31 14.73
C PHE A 7 18.55 40.15 15.98
N THR A 8 17.92 39.91 17.14
CA THR A 8 18.67 39.80 18.40
C THR A 8 19.26 38.40 18.55
N LEU A 9 20.44 38.29 19.19
CA LEU A 9 21.09 37.00 19.42
C LEU A 9 20.20 36.02 20.21
N ILE A 10 19.41 36.56 21.15
CA ILE A 10 18.46 35.78 21.94
C ILE A 10 17.28 35.26 21.11
N GLU A 11 16.84 36.01 20.11
CA GLU A 11 15.76 35.62 19.20
C GLU A 11 16.19 34.43 18.32
N LEU A 12 17.44 34.43 17.88
CA LEU A 12 18.01 33.28 17.16
C LEU A 12 18.09 32.03 18.03
N ILE A 13 18.55 32.19 19.27
CA ILE A 13 18.66 31.08 20.23
C ILE A 13 17.27 30.54 20.59
N MET A 14 16.29 31.41 20.82
CA MET A 14 14.91 31.02 21.11
C MET A 14 14.31 30.19 19.97
N VAL A 15 14.53 30.60 18.71
CA VAL A 15 14.00 29.89 17.54
C VAL A 15 14.55 28.48 17.42
N ILE A 16 15.88 28.30 17.54
CA ILE A 16 16.48 26.96 17.44
C ILE A 16 16.07 26.05 18.61
N VAL A 17 15.83 26.62 19.80
CA VAL A 17 15.31 25.87 20.95
C VAL A 17 13.88 25.39 20.69
N ILE A 18 13.01 26.26 20.19
CA ILE A 18 11.63 25.88 19.84
C ILE A 18 11.63 24.83 18.74
N LEU A 19 12.40 25.03 17.66
CA LEU A 19 12.54 24.05 16.57
C LEU A 19 13.11 22.72 17.07
N GLY A 20 14.05 22.75 18.03
CA GLY A 20 14.60 21.55 18.66
C GLY A 20 13.54 20.73 19.40
N ILE A 21 12.68 21.38 20.20
CA ILE A 21 11.59 20.72 20.93
C ILE A 21 10.54 20.17 19.96
N LEU A 22 10.15 20.95 18.95
CA LEU A 22 9.19 20.52 17.94
C LEU A 22 9.74 19.33 17.13
N ALA A 23 11.01 19.36 16.73
CA ALA A 23 11.63 18.25 16.01
C ALA A 23 11.70 16.98 16.86
N ALA A 24 12.08 17.10 18.13
CA ALA A 24 12.17 15.95 19.05
C ALA A 24 10.81 15.27 19.29
N THR A 25 9.70 16.00 19.19
CA THR A 25 8.34 15.47 19.43
C THR A 25 7.60 15.08 18.15
N ALA A 26 7.87 15.75 17.02
CA ALA A 26 7.19 15.50 15.75
C ALA A 26 7.81 14.34 14.96
N LEU A 27 9.14 14.17 15.01
CA LEU A 27 9.83 13.17 14.19
C LEU A 27 9.42 11.73 14.53
N PRO A 28 9.32 11.31 15.80
CA PRO A 28 8.88 9.94 16.13
C PRO A 28 7.48 9.65 15.58
N LYS A 29 6.53 10.59 15.76
CA LYS A 29 5.17 10.44 15.23
C LYS A 29 5.12 10.36 13.72
N PHE A 30 5.98 11.11 13.02
CA PHE A 30 6.01 11.09 11.57
C PHE A 30 6.46 9.72 11.02
N VAL A 31 7.43 9.08 11.67
CA VAL A 31 7.87 7.72 11.32
C VAL A 31 6.73 6.72 11.54
N ASP A 32 6.10 6.73 12.72
CA ASP A 32 4.98 5.84 13.04
C ASP A 32 3.81 5.99 12.05
N LEU A 33 3.52 7.22 11.61
CA LEU A 33 2.47 7.49 10.62
C LEU A 33 2.84 6.99 9.23
N SER A 34 4.12 7.05 8.87
CA SER A 34 4.61 6.54 7.58
C SER A 34 4.48 5.02 7.53
N ASP A 35 4.86 4.31 8.59
CA ASP A 35 4.69 2.85 8.70
C ASP A 35 3.22 2.43 8.62
N GLN A 36 2.33 3.14 9.31
CA GLN A 36 0.89 2.88 9.27
C GLN A 36 0.29 3.18 7.89
N ALA A 37 0.74 4.24 7.23
CA ALA A 37 0.27 4.59 5.89
C ALA A 37 0.66 3.52 4.88
N GLU A 38 1.89 2.99 5.00
CA GLU A 38 2.36 1.93 4.13
C GLU A 38 1.61 0.62 4.37
N GLN A 39 1.44 0.19 5.62
CA GLN A 39 0.63 -0.98 5.93
C GLN A 39 -0.81 -0.84 5.42
N ALA A 40 -1.45 0.31 5.64
CA ALA A 40 -2.81 0.57 5.17
C ALA A 40 -2.92 0.54 3.64
N SER A 41 -1.88 1.00 2.93
CA SER A 41 -1.83 0.92 1.47
C SER A 41 -1.82 -0.53 0.98
N ILE A 42 -1.03 -1.40 1.62
CA ILE A 42 -0.94 -2.82 1.28
C ILE A 42 -2.22 -3.56 1.64
N ASP A 43 -2.85 -3.24 2.77
CA ASP A 43 -4.17 -3.77 3.12
C ASP A 43 -5.25 -3.34 2.09
N GLY A 44 -5.16 -2.11 1.59
CA GLY A 44 -6.03 -1.61 0.51
C GLY A 44 -5.85 -2.41 -0.79
N VAL A 45 -4.60 -2.70 -1.16
CA VAL A 45 -4.29 -3.53 -2.35
C VAL A 45 -4.79 -4.96 -2.16
N ALA A 46 -4.57 -5.57 -1.00
CA ALA A 46 -5.07 -6.90 -0.64
C ALA A 46 -6.61 -6.99 -0.78
N GLY A 47 -7.34 -5.98 -0.32
CA GLY A 47 -8.80 -5.90 -0.50
C GLY A 47 -9.22 -5.74 -1.97
N ALA A 48 -8.48 -4.95 -2.74
CA ALA A 48 -8.73 -4.78 -4.17
C ALA A 48 -8.50 -6.09 -4.95
N LEU A 49 -7.45 -6.85 -4.62
CA LEU A 49 -7.15 -8.15 -5.22
C LEU A 49 -8.25 -9.19 -4.92
N SER A 50 -8.71 -9.26 -3.67
CA SER A 50 -9.84 -10.13 -3.32
C SER A 50 -11.09 -9.79 -4.14
N SER A 51 -11.36 -8.50 -4.33
CA SER A 51 -12.49 -8.02 -5.15
C SER A 51 -12.29 -8.30 -6.65
N GLY A 52 -11.08 -8.10 -7.18
CA GLY A 52 -10.73 -8.37 -8.57
C GLY A 52 -10.93 -9.84 -8.93
N THR A 53 -10.47 -10.75 -8.06
CA THR A 53 -10.67 -12.19 -8.26
C THR A 53 -12.14 -12.61 -8.16
N ALA A 54 -12.96 -11.92 -7.36
CA ALA A 54 -14.40 -12.15 -7.33
C ALA A 54 -15.10 -11.71 -8.63
N ILE A 55 -14.68 -10.61 -9.23
CA ILE A 55 -15.17 -10.16 -10.53
C ILE A 55 -14.75 -11.13 -11.63
N ASN A 56 -13.48 -11.56 -11.65
CA ASN A 56 -12.99 -12.57 -12.58
C ASN A 56 -13.78 -13.88 -12.44
N TYR A 57 -14.02 -14.35 -11.22
CA TYR A 57 -14.84 -15.53 -10.97
C TYR A 57 -16.27 -15.39 -11.51
N ALA A 58 -16.91 -14.23 -11.29
CA ALA A 58 -18.24 -13.96 -11.84
C ALA A 58 -18.23 -13.95 -13.37
N ALA A 59 -17.19 -13.38 -14.00
CA ALA A 59 -17.00 -13.40 -15.44
C ALA A 59 -16.85 -14.84 -15.98
N CYS A 60 -16.08 -15.69 -15.30
CA CYS A 60 -15.95 -17.10 -15.62
C CYS A 60 -17.28 -17.86 -15.51
N LYS A 61 -18.07 -17.59 -14.47
CA LYS A 61 -19.40 -18.19 -14.32
C LYS A 61 -20.43 -17.68 -15.32
N ALA A 62 -20.17 -16.54 -15.95
CA ALA A 62 -20.99 -15.99 -17.03
C ALA A 62 -20.51 -16.39 -18.43
N ASP A 63 -19.52 -17.29 -18.56
CA ASP A 63 -18.89 -17.69 -19.83
C ASP A 63 -18.34 -16.48 -20.62
N HIS A 64 -17.78 -15.50 -19.90
CA HIS A 64 -17.21 -14.31 -20.51
C HIS A 64 -15.80 -14.58 -21.05
N ALA A 65 -15.49 -14.08 -22.24
CA ALA A 65 -14.22 -14.34 -22.95
C ALA A 65 -12.97 -13.84 -22.19
N ASP A 66 -13.13 -12.85 -21.32
CA ASP A 66 -12.05 -12.25 -20.53
C ASP A 66 -11.82 -12.96 -19.17
N CYS A 67 -12.48 -14.09 -18.93
CA CYS A 67 -12.20 -14.94 -17.77
C CYS A 67 -10.77 -15.49 -17.84
N THR A 68 -10.06 -15.45 -16.72
CA THR A 68 -8.72 -16.03 -16.57
C THR A 68 -8.68 -17.08 -15.47
N THR A 69 -7.83 -18.09 -15.63
CA THR A 69 -7.56 -19.07 -14.57
C THR A 69 -6.78 -18.41 -13.44
N VAL A 70 -7.06 -18.85 -12.21
CA VAL A 70 -6.37 -18.37 -11.01
C VAL A 70 -5.89 -19.59 -10.24
N ALA A 71 -4.65 -20.02 -10.51
CA ALA A 71 -4.01 -21.13 -9.81
C ALA A 71 -3.11 -20.64 -8.67
N ASP A 72 -2.45 -19.51 -8.88
CA ASP A 72 -1.56 -18.90 -7.89
C ASP A 72 -1.86 -17.40 -7.67
N CYS A 73 -1.02 -16.76 -6.87
CA CYS A 73 -1.21 -15.37 -6.48
C CYS A 73 -0.72 -14.39 -7.55
N ASP A 74 0.16 -14.81 -8.46
CA ASP A 74 0.54 -14.03 -9.63
C ASP A 74 -0.61 -14.01 -10.65
N ASP A 75 -1.31 -15.13 -10.85
CA ASP A 75 -2.55 -15.18 -11.63
C ASP A 75 -3.63 -14.28 -11.01
N ALA A 76 -3.80 -14.35 -9.68
CA ALA A 76 -4.76 -13.54 -8.96
C ALA A 76 -4.49 -12.04 -9.14
N ALA A 77 -3.21 -11.64 -9.13
CA ALA A 77 -2.78 -10.29 -9.44
C ALA A 77 -3.07 -9.94 -10.92
N GLY A 78 -2.83 -10.86 -11.84
CA GLY A 78 -3.13 -10.70 -13.26
C GLY A 78 -4.61 -10.39 -13.59
N THR A 79 -5.54 -10.64 -12.66
CA THR A 79 -6.96 -10.25 -12.82
C THR A 79 -7.20 -8.73 -12.76
N MET A 80 -6.21 -7.94 -12.32
CA MET A 80 -6.29 -6.48 -12.25
C MET A 80 -5.46 -5.84 -13.37
N GLN A 81 -6.05 -4.84 -14.05
CA GLN A 81 -5.47 -4.24 -15.25
C GLN A 81 -4.37 -3.20 -14.96
N ASP A 82 -4.36 -2.62 -13.76
CA ASP A 82 -3.35 -1.66 -13.28
C ASP A 82 -2.98 -1.98 -11.84
N ILE A 83 -1.89 -2.72 -11.67
CA ILE A 83 -1.35 -3.06 -10.36
C ILE A 83 -0.18 -2.12 -10.02
N PRO A 84 -0.12 -1.60 -8.79
CA PRO A 84 1.03 -0.84 -8.32
C PRO A 84 2.34 -1.63 -8.49
N THR A 85 3.34 -1.00 -9.11
CA THR A 85 4.67 -1.59 -9.27
C THR A 85 5.39 -1.76 -7.93
N GLY A 86 6.27 -2.75 -7.83
CA GLY A 86 7.07 -2.98 -6.61
C GLY A 86 6.37 -3.83 -5.56
N LEU A 87 5.30 -4.51 -5.93
CA LEU A 87 4.65 -5.54 -5.13
C LEU A 87 5.10 -6.92 -5.56
N THR A 88 5.15 -7.84 -4.61
CA THR A 88 5.37 -9.27 -4.84
C THR A 88 4.19 -10.05 -4.30
N TYR A 89 3.81 -11.10 -5.02
CA TYR A 89 2.70 -11.98 -4.67
C TYR A 89 3.27 -13.34 -4.31
N ALA A 90 2.77 -13.93 -3.23
CA ALA A 90 3.25 -15.22 -2.75
C ALA A 90 2.10 -16.07 -2.25
N GLY A 91 2.19 -17.36 -2.52
CA GLY A 91 1.21 -18.37 -2.13
C GLY A 91 0.56 -19.05 -3.33
N THR A 92 -0.45 -19.84 -3.03
CA THR A 92 -1.28 -20.54 -4.01
C THR A 92 -2.73 -20.19 -3.73
N ALA A 93 -3.52 -19.95 -4.76
CA ALA A 93 -4.93 -19.63 -4.58
C ALA A 93 -5.63 -20.76 -3.77
N PRO A 94 -6.50 -20.46 -2.81
CA PRO A 94 -7.04 -19.14 -2.49
C PRO A 94 -6.21 -18.28 -1.52
N ASP A 95 -5.18 -18.82 -0.88
CA ASP A 95 -4.46 -18.14 0.20
C ASP A 95 -3.25 -17.37 -0.34
N CYS A 96 -3.40 -16.06 -0.48
CA CYS A 96 -2.41 -15.19 -1.09
C CYS A 96 -1.88 -14.11 -0.16
N THR A 97 -0.63 -13.75 -0.36
CA THR A 97 0.05 -12.66 0.35
C THR A 97 0.61 -11.68 -0.66
N VAL A 98 0.33 -10.40 -0.46
CA VAL A 98 0.97 -9.30 -1.19
C VAL A 98 2.01 -8.65 -0.27
N THR A 99 3.20 -8.38 -0.80
CA THR A 99 4.31 -7.79 -0.05
C THR A 99 4.91 -6.61 -0.83
N SER A 100 5.08 -5.48 -0.14
CA SER A 100 5.76 -4.28 -0.66
C SER A 100 7.27 -4.47 -0.76
N ALA A 101 7.94 -3.70 -1.62
CA ALA A 101 9.40 -3.63 -1.71
C ALA A 101 10.10 -3.24 -0.39
N SER A 102 9.38 -2.55 0.50
CA SER A 102 9.80 -2.15 1.85
C SER A 102 9.54 -3.20 2.93
N GLY A 103 8.88 -4.33 2.59
CA GLY A 103 8.69 -5.48 3.48
C GLY A 103 7.35 -5.55 4.21
N TYR A 104 6.43 -4.60 4.03
CA TYR A 104 5.07 -4.70 4.58
C TYR A 104 4.25 -5.70 3.77
N SER A 105 3.53 -6.58 4.46
CA SER A 105 2.74 -7.64 3.83
C SER A 105 1.30 -7.66 4.33
N SER A 106 0.38 -8.07 3.47
CA SER A 106 -1.01 -8.34 3.85
C SER A 106 -1.51 -9.60 3.15
N SER A 107 -2.27 -10.40 3.89
CA SER A 107 -2.87 -11.64 3.39
C SER A 107 -4.28 -11.38 2.89
N TYR A 108 -4.62 -11.90 1.72
CA TYR A 108 -5.96 -11.87 1.16
C TYR A 108 -6.36 -13.23 0.65
N ARG A 109 -7.67 -13.43 0.50
CA ARG A 109 -8.21 -14.61 -0.17
C ARG A 109 -8.58 -14.29 -1.61
N SER A 110 -7.94 -14.98 -2.55
CA SER A 110 -8.35 -15.03 -3.95
C SER A 110 -9.39 -16.14 -4.16
N ILE A 111 -10.10 -16.10 -5.29
CA ILE A 111 -10.96 -17.20 -5.71
C ILE A 111 -10.20 -18.04 -6.73
N ALA A 112 -9.88 -19.27 -6.36
CA ALA A 112 -9.19 -20.21 -7.24
C ALA A 112 -10.11 -20.64 -8.40
N ILE A 113 -9.57 -20.64 -9.62
CA ILE A 113 -10.26 -21.06 -10.83
C ILE A 113 -9.34 -22.02 -11.57
N THR A 114 -9.57 -23.31 -11.35
CA THR A 114 -8.75 -24.40 -11.93
C THR A 114 -9.35 -24.99 -13.21
N ASP A 115 -10.55 -24.55 -13.61
CA ASP A 115 -11.20 -24.91 -14.87
C ASP A 115 -12.02 -23.72 -15.39
N PRO A 116 -11.55 -23.01 -16.43
CA PRO A 116 -12.29 -21.93 -17.07
C PRO A 116 -13.20 -22.52 -18.15
N SER A 117 -14.14 -23.39 -17.76
CA SER A 117 -15.15 -23.95 -18.67
C SER A 117 -16.52 -23.98 -17.97
N PRO A 118 -17.63 -23.76 -18.69
CA PRO A 118 -18.98 -23.67 -18.14
C PRO A 118 -19.50 -24.96 -17.48
#